data_AF-A0A2M9XJI6-F1
#
_entry.id   AF-A0A2M9XJI6-F1
#
_cell.length_a   1.000
_cell.length_b   1.000
_cell.length_c   1.000
_cell.angle_alpha   90.00
_cell.angle_beta   90.00
_cell.angle_gamma   90.00
#
_symmetry.space_group_name_H-M   'P 1'
#
loop_
_entity.id
_entity.type
_entity.pdbx_description
1 polymer ?
#
loop_
_entity_poly.entity_id
_entity_poly.type
_entity_poly.pdbx_seq_one_letter_code
_entity_poly.pdbx_strand_id
1 'polypeptide(L)'
;MAESKSKISFEEALMELEQIAEKLERQDFSLEESLKAYERGMELKKICQGILDTAEGKIEALTKDENKKTVKAGFKGESKSESKNSSSSSSASSATSSSSEEEDLF
;
A
#
# COMPACT_ATOMS: atom_id res chain seq x y z
N MET A 1 29.67 -16.02 18.85
CA MET A 1 28.25 -16.16 19.21
C MET A 1 27.48 -15.35 18.19
N ALA A 2 26.66 -15.99 17.36
CA ALA A 2 25.90 -15.31 16.32
C ALA A 2 24.64 -14.72 16.96
N GLU A 3 24.60 -13.40 17.03
CA GLU A 3 23.51 -12.61 17.60
C GLU A 3 22.23 -12.87 16.77
N SER A 4 21.33 -13.66 17.33
CA SER A 4 20.00 -13.90 16.78
C SER A 4 19.21 -12.60 16.87
N LYS A 5 19.24 -11.83 15.79
CA LYS A 5 18.42 -10.64 15.56
C LYS A 5 16.96 -11.04 15.72
N SER A 6 16.44 -10.91 16.93
CA SER A 6 15.07 -11.25 17.29
C SER A 6 14.15 -10.38 16.44
N LYS A 7 13.45 -11.02 15.49
CA LYS A 7 12.34 -10.37 14.82
C LYS A 7 11.26 -10.16 15.87
N ILE A 8 11.16 -8.94 16.38
CA ILE A 8 10.07 -8.48 17.23
C ILE A 8 8.76 -8.76 16.50
N SER A 9 7.77 -9.29 17.20
CA SER A 9 6.42 -9.52 16.66
C SER A 9 5.66 -8.21 16.45
N PHE A 10 4.58 -8.22 15.67
CA PHE A 10 3.78 -7.01 15.45
C PHE A 10 3.24 -6.43 16.76
N GLU A 11 2.71 -7.30 17.62
CA GLU A 11 2.11 -6.93 18.91
C GLU A 11 3.16 -6.30 19.85
N GLU A 12 4.35 -6.90 19.92
CA GLU A 12 5.46 -6.34 20.69
C GLU A 12 5.93 -4.99 20.15
N ALA A 13 6.06 -4.85 18.83
CA ALA A 13 6.47 -3.60 18.20
C ALA A 13 5.44 -2.48 18.41
N LEU A 14 4.15 -2.83 18.36
CA LEU A 14 3.05 -1.90 18.64
C LEU A 14 3.05 -1.46 20.10
N MET A 15 3.18 -2.40 21.03
CA MET A 15 3.23 -2.12 22.47
C MET A 15 4.42 -1.23 22.83
N GLU A 16 5.60 -1.46 22.25
CA GLU A 16 6.76 -0.61 22.47
C GLU A 16 6.55 0.80 21.90
N LEU A 17 5.87 0.93 20.76
CA LEU A 17 5.53 2.22 20.16
C LEU A 17 4.55 3.02 21.04
N GLU A 18 3.53 2.35 21.60
CA GLU A 18 2.59 2.95 22.56
C GLU A 18 3.31 3.45 23.82
N GLN A 19 4.22 2.64 24.36
CA GLN A 19 5.04 3.05 25.51
C GLN A 19 5.92 4.27 25.20
N ILE A 20 6.46 4.35 23.99
CA ILE A 20 7.24 5.51 23.54
C ILE A 20 6.35 6.74 23.41
N ALA A 21 5.14 6.60 22.89
CA ALA A 21 4.17 7.69 22.79
C ALA A 21 3.78 8.20 24.19
N GLU A 22 3.41 7.29 25.11
CA GLU A 22 3.12 7.65 26.52
C GLU A 22 4.29 8.32 27.21
N LYS A 23 5.52 7.89 26.90
CA LYS A 23 6.74 8.52 27.42
C LYS A 23 6.83 9.95 26.91
N LEU A 24 6.75 10.16 25.59
CA LEU A 24 6.87 11.49 24.96
C LEU A 24 5.80 12.49 25.42
N GLU A 25 4.65 12.03 25.91
CA GLU A 25 3.61 12.89 26.48
C GLU A 25 3.93 13.42 27.89
N ARG A 26 4.86 12.79 28.61
CA ARG A 26 5.27 13.27 29.94
C ARG A 26 6.17 14.48 29.79
N GLN A 27 6.01 15.46 30.67
CA GLN A 27 6.69 16.76 30.57
C GLN A 27 8.16 16.75 31.02
N ASP A 28 8.68 15.58 31.42
CA ASP A 28 9.99 15.40 32.07
C ASP A 28 11.07 14.84 31.14
N PHE A 29 10.95 15.03 29.82
CA PHE A 29 11.94 14.53 28.85
C PHE A 29 13.00 15.56 28.52
N SER A 30 14.27 15.16 28.59
CA SER A 30 15.34 15.94 27.99
C SER A 30 15.26 15.86 26.46
N LEU A 31 15.77 16.89 25.78
CA LEU A 31 15.82 16.93 24.31
C LEU A 31 16.46 15.68 23.69
N GLU A 32 17.52 15.18 24.32
CA GLU A 32 18.25 13.99 23.85
C GLU A 32 17.40 12.71 23.98
N GLU A 33 16.62 12.59 25.06
CA GLU A 33 15.69 11.48 25.24
C GLU A 33 14.52 11.56 24.26
N SER A 34 13.99 12.76 23.98
CA SER A 34 12.96 12.96 22.97
C SER A 34 13.43 12.53 21.58
N LEU A 35 14.68 12.84 21.22
CA LEU A 35 15.29 12.41 19.96
C LEU A 35 15.44 10.89 19.89
N LYS A 36 15.97 10.25 20.94
CA LYS A 36 16.11 8.78 21.01
C LYS A 36 14.76 8.07 20.92
N ALA A 37 13.76 8.57 21.65
CA ALA A 37 12.40 8.06 21.61
C ALA A 37 11.78 8.17 20.21
N TYR A 38 11.98 9.31 19.53
CA TYR A 38 11.52 9.52 18.16
C TYR A 38 12.18 8.57 17.17
N GLU A 39 13.51 8.43 17.21
CA GLU A 39 14.25 7.51 16.34
C GLU A 39 13.77 6.07 16.50
N ARG A 40 13.62 5.62 17.76
CA ARG A 40 13.09 4.29 18.06
C ARG A 40 11.67 4.11 17.56
N GLY A 41 10.79 5.10 17.77
CA GLY A 41 9.42 5.07 17.25
C GLY A 41 9.37 4.96 15.71
N MET A 42 10.29 5.63 15.01
CA MET A 42 10.43 5.50 13.55
C MET A 42 10.89 4.12 13.09
N GLU A 43 11.79 3.48 13.84
CA GLU A 43 12.20 2.11 13.57
C GLU A 43 11.03 1.13 13.76
N LEU A 44 10.31 1.24 14.88
CA LEU A 44 9.15 0.39 15.19
C LEU A 44 8.03 0.57 14.15
N LYS A 45 7.74 1.80 13.73
CA LYS A 45 6.79 2.07 12.64
C LYS A 45 7.15 1.30 11.37
N LYS A 46 8.43 1.33 10.96
CA LYS A 46 8.90 0.60 9.76
C LYS A 46 8.75 -0.90 9.92
N ILE A 47 9.02 -1.43 11.11
CA ILE A 47 8.82 -2.85 11.42
C ILE A 47 7.35 -3.22 11.29
N CYS A 48 6.45 -2.47 11.92
CA CYS A 48 5.01 -2.70 11.84
C CYS A 48 4.52 -2.69 10.39
N GLN A 49 4.91 -1.68 9.61
CA GLN A 49 4.57 -1.58 8.18
C GLN A 49 5.06 -2.81 7.40
N GLY A 50 6.33 -3.21 7.56
CA GLY A 50 6.86 -4.38 6.86
C GLY A 50 6.16 -5.70 7.22
N ILE A 51 5.68 -5.84 8.46
CA ILE A 51 4.89 -7.01 8.87
C ILE A 51 3.51 -6.99 8.18
N LEU A 52 2.85 -5.84 8.16
CA LEU A 52 1.56 -5.65 7.50
C LEU A 52 1.67 -5.90 5.99
N ASP A 53 2.67 -5.34 5.32
CA ASP A 53 2.92 -5.55 3.89
C ASP A 53 3.11 -7.04 3.58
N THR A 54 3.84 -7.75 4.44
CA THR A 54 4.05 -9.20 4.29
C THR A 54 2.75 -9.97 4.47
N ALA A 55 1.89 -9.56 5.41
CA ALA A 55 0.59 -10.18 5.65
C ALA A 55 -0.36 -9.93 4.46
N GLU A 56 -0.42 -8.70 3.96
CA GLU A 56 -1.22 -8.32 2.79
C GLU A 56 -0.81 -9.11 1.56
N GLY A 57 0.48 -9.19 1.26
CA GLY A 57 0.98 -9.98 0.12
C GLY A 57 0.65 -11.48 0.22
N LYS A 58 0.60 -12.04 1.43
CA LYS A 58 0.14 -13.43 1.64
C LYS A 58 -1.35 -13.58 1.36
N ILE A 59 -2.18 -12.64 1.82
CA ILE A 59 -3.63 -12.65 1.55
C ILE A 59 -3.88 -12.55 0.04
N GLU A 60 -3.23 -11.60 -0.64
CA GLU A 60 -3.35 -11.45 -2.09
C GLU A 60 -2.96 -12.73 -2.86
N ALA A 61 -1.88 -13.39 -2.46
CA ALA A 61 -1.44 -14.63 -3.09
C ALA A 61 -2.46 -15.75 -2.91
N LEU A 62 -3.05 -15.89 -1.73
CA LEU A 62 -4.11 -16.87 -1.45
C LEU A 62 -5.37 -16.58 -2.26
N THR A 63 -5.82 -15.33 -2.31
CA THR A 63 -7.01 -14.93 -3.10
C THR A 63 -6.80 -15.15 -4.60
N LYS A 64 -5.61 -14.86 -5.13
CA LYS A 64 -5.26 -15.12 -6.54
C LYS A 64 -5.23 -16.63 -6.85
N ASP A 65 -4.79 -17.47 -5.93
CA ASP A 65 -4.78 -18.93 -6.11
C ASP A 65 -6.19 -19.53 -6.07
N GLU A 66 -7.05 -19.06 -5.15
CA GLU A 66 -8.46 -19.45 -5.11
C GLU A 66 -9.19 -19.11 -6.42
N ASN A 67 -8.93 -17.93 -6.98
CA ASN A 67 -9.52 -17.52 -8.26
C ASN A 67 -8.96 -18.31 -9.47
N LYS A 68 -7.72 -18.82 -9.36
CA LYS A 68 -7.12 -19.71 -10.38
C LYS A 68 -7.70 -21.13 -10.34
N LYS A 69 -8.25 -21.54 -9.20
CA LYS A 69 -8.88 -22.86 -9.01
C LYS A 69 -10.31 -22.91 -9.54
N THR A 70 -11.02 -21.78 -9.61
CA THR A 70 -12.37 -21.68 -10.19
C THR A 70 -12.40 -21.52 -11.71
N VAL A 71 -11.34 -21.01 -12.34
CA VAL A 71 -11.26 -20.88 -13.82
C VAL A 71 -10.76 -22.13 -14.56
N LYS A 72 -10.29 -23.17 -13.85
CA LYS A 72 -9.86 -24.44 -14.49
C LYS A 72 -10.98 -25.49 -14.70
N ALA A 73 -12.22 -25.19 -14.31
CA ALA A 73 -13.36 -26.10 -14.45
C ALA A 73 -14.43 -25.62 -15.45
N GLY A 74 -14.11 -24.74 -16.41
CA GLY A 74 -15.10 -24.29 -17.37
C GLY A 74 -14.58 -23.47 -18.53
N PHE A 75 -13.89 -24.10 -19.49
CA PHE A 75 -14.06 -23.75 -20.91
C PHE A 75 -13.47 -24.83 -21.82
N LYS A 76 -14.29 -25.82 -22.21
CA LYS A 76 -14.13 -26.53 -23.49
C LYS A 76 -15.31 -26.14 -24.36
N GLY A 77 -15.06 -25.18 -25.25
CA GLY A 77 -15.99 -24.73 -26.28
C GLY A 77 -15.20 -24.41 -27.53
N GLU A 78 -14.80 -25.44 -28.28
CA GLU A 78 -14.46 -25.28 -29.68
C GLU A 78 -15.75 -25.00 -30.45
N SER A 79 -15.82 -23.88 -31.15
CA SER A 79 -16.55 -23.75 -32.41
C SER A 79 -16.04 -22.55 -33.18
N LYS A 80 -15.33 -22.84 -34.27
CA LYS A 80 -14.88 -21.93 -35.31
C LYS A 80 -16.08 -21.37 -36.08
N SER A 81 -16.17 -20.05 -36.24
CA SER A 81 -16.87 -19.44 -37.37
C SER A 81 -16.23 -18.09 -37.71
N GLU A 82 -15.51 -18.07 -38.82
CA GLU A 82 -15.14 -16.88 -39.59
C GLU A 82 -16.40 -16.27 -40.20
N SER A 83 -16.61 -14.95 -40.07
CA SER A 83 -17.01 -14.14 -41.21
C SER A 83 -16.72 -12.66 -41.00
N LYS A 84 -16.19 -12.06 -42.05
CA LYS A 84 -15.71 -10.68 -42.20
C LYS A 84 -16.89 -9.72 -42.29
N ASN A 85 -16.78 -8.52 -41.71
CA ASN A 85 -16.90 -7.32 -42.55
C ASN A 85 -16.17 -6.12 -41.96
N SER A 86 -15.51 -5.43 -42.89
CA SER A 86 -14.80 -4.16 -42.83
C SER A 86 -15.75 -2.95 -42.83
N SER A 87 -15.42 -1.90 -42.08
CA SER A 87 -15.54 -0.46 -42.44
C SER A 87 -15.40 0.39 -41.17
N SER A 88 -14.24 0.98 -40.85
CA SER A 88 -13.69 2.24 -41.38
C SER A 88 -14.58 3.48 -41.22
N SER A 89 -14.21 4.37 -40.30
CA SER A 89 -14.21 5.86 -40.39
C SER A 89 -14.14 6.43 -38.95
N SER A 90 -13.01 7.01 -38.52
CA SER A 90 -12.67 8.45 -38.62
C SER A 90 -13.74 9.33 -37.94
N SER A 91 -13.45 10.30 -37.07
CA SER A 91 -12.28 11.15 -36.90
C SER A 91 -12.57 12.19 -35.80
N ALA A 92 -11.51 12.66 -35.14
CA ALA A 92 -11.21 14.01 -34.61
C ALA A 92 -12.33 14.99 -34.17
N SER A 93 -12.13 15.62 -32.99
CA SER A 93 -12.29 17.08 -32.66
C SER A 93 -12.16 17.23 -31.11
N SER A 94 -11.07 17.68 -30.49
CA SER A 94 -10.55 19.06 -30.26
C SER A 94 -11.52 20.06 -29.58
N ALA A 95 -11.18 20.48 -28.34
CA ALA A 95 -11.32 21.84 -27.73
C ALA A 95 -11.08 21.69 -26.21
N THR A 96 -9.93 22.08 -25.62
CA THR A 96 -9.52 23.43 -25.21
C THR A 96 -10.62 24.25 -24.54
N SER A 97 -10.62 24.28 -23.21
CA SER A 97 -11.21 25.35 -22.41
C SER A 97 -10.19 25.81 -21.39
N SER A 98 -9.28 26.68 -21.83
CA SER A 98 -8.65 27.68 -20.95
C SER A 98 -9.67 28.80 -20.73
N SER A 99 -9.96 29.11 -19.47
CA SER A 99 -10.39 30.46 -19.05
C SER A 99 -9.93 30.60 -17.60
N SER A 100 -8.71 31.09 -17.41
CA SER A 100 -8.40 32.51 -17.13
C SER A 100 -8.25 32.72 -15.63
N GLU A 101 -7.00 32.66 -15.15
CA GLU A 101 -6.52 33.63 -14.18
C GLU A 101 -6.85 35.05 -14.68
N GLU A 102 -7.38 35.90 -13.80
CA GLU A 102 -6.97 37.29 -13.59
C GLU A 102 -7.60 37.75 -12.27
N GLU A 103 -6.77 38.38 -11.43
CA GLU A 103 -7.16 39.05 -10.20
C GLU A 103 -8.06 40.27 -10.47
N ASP A 104 -9.05 40.52 -9.61
CA ASP A 104 -9.43 41.90 -9.27
C ASP A 104 -10.22 41.95 -7.95
N LEU A 105 -9.52 42.39 -6.90
CA LEU A 105 -9.90 43.48 -5.99
C LEU A 105 -11.42 43.71 -5.70
N PHE A 106 -11.88 43.29 -4.52
CA PHE A 106 -12.47 44.15 -3.45
C PHE A 106 -12.93 43.32 -2.24
#